data_AF-A0A530AJG2-F1
#
_entry.id   AF-A0A530AJG2-F1
#
_cell.length_a   1.000
_cell.length_b   1.000
_cell.length_c   1.000
_cell.angle_alpha   90.00
_cell.angle_beta   90.00
_cell.angle_gamma   90.00
#
_symmetry.space_group_name_H-M   'P 1'
#
loop_
_entity.id
_entity.type
_entity.pdbx_description
1 polymer ?
#
loop_
_entity_poly.entity_id
_entity_poly.type
_entity_poly.pdbx_seq_one_letter_code
_entity_poly.pdbx_strand_id
1 'polypeptide(L)'
;ILATTERQIVLSRSRRDSEGRLLGRSSLLGSHAGETYIRRNAVPTHAFSETDRLMARPQEFEGEPQAISATSCWRNWHRKEITPHDGLVRADHPLLLAILARTQSASSLKLLLRSPLGFLWKYGMHLRMPECGTDPLVLDALGMGDLVHMTLDLALQKLEAAGGLAKADVN
;
A
#
# COMPACT_ATOMS: atom_id res chain seq x y z
N ILE A 1 -35.81 -19.79 14.36
CA ILE A 1 -34.83 -19.52 15.46
C ILE A 1 -35.59 -19.40 16.77
N LEU A 2 -36.24 -18.27 17.09
CA LEU A 2 -36.98 -18.13 18.36
C LEU A 2 -38.03 -19.24 18.58
N ALA A 3 -38.83 -19.56 17.56
CA ALA A 3 -39.85 -20.61 17.62
C ALA A 3 -39.28 -22.05 17.63
N THR A 4 -37.99 -22.23 17.40
CA THR A 4 -37.36 -23.55 17.15
C THR A 4 -36.22 -23.86 18.12
N THR A 5 -35.95 -22.99 19.09
CA THR A 5 -34.87 -23.20 20.06
C THR A 5 -35.46 -23.51 21.43
N GLU A 6 -35.07 -24.65 21.99
CA GLU A 6 -35.66 -25.20 23.20
C GLU A 6 -34.98 -24.70 24.50
N ARG A 7 -33.66 -24.42 24.46
CA ARG A 7 -32.88 -24.08 25.66
C ARG A 7 -32.39 -22.63 25.72
N GLN A 8 -31.59 -22.20 24.75
CA GLN A 8 -30.92 -20.90 24.82
C GLN A 8 -30.65 -20.34 23.42
N ILE A 9 -30.89 -19.04 23.25
CA ILE A 9 -30.48 -18.29 22.06
C ILE A 9 -29.50 -17.21 22.51
N VAL A 10 -28.36 -17.13 21.82
CA VAL A 10 -27.38 -16.05 21.97
C VAL A 10 -27.38 -15.24 20.68
N LEU A 11 -27.61 -13.93 20.79
CA LEU A 11 -27.60 -13.01 19.66
C LEU A 11 -26.43 -12.03 19.84
N SER A 12 -25.60 -11.89 18.81
CA SER A 12 -24.46 -10.96 18.82
C SER A 12 -24.48 -10.06 17.58
N ARG A 13 -23.99 -8.82 17.73
CA ARG A 13 -23.81 -7.89 16.61
C ARG A 13 -22.56 -7.04 16.79
N SER A 14 -21.91 -6.70 15.69
CA SER A 14 -20.88 -5.66 15.69
C SER A 14 -21.54 -4.28 15.79
N ARG A 15 -21.06 -3.45 16.70
CA ARG A 15 -21.49 -2.04 16.81
C ARG A 15 -20.77 -1.13 15.83
N ARG A 16 -19.63 -1.57 15.31
CA ARG A 16 -18.83 -0.84 14.33
C ARG A 16 -18.36 -1.75 13.21
N ASP A 17 -18.15 -1.17 12.03
CA ASP A 17 -17.47 -1.84 10.91
C ASP A 17 -15.94 -1.84 11.10
N SER A 18 -15.23 -2.34 10.10
CA SER A 18 -13.76 -2.39 10.07
C SER A 18 -13.10 -1.01 10.07
N GLU A 19 -13.80 0.03 9.62
CA GLU A 19 -13.33 1.43 9.60
C GLU A 19 -13.70 2.19 10.88
N GLY A 20 -14.47 1.55 11.77
CA GLY A 20 -14.93 2.15 13.01
C GLY A 20 -16.22 2.95 12.89
N ARG A 21 -16.98 2.90 11.80
CA ARG A 21 -18.29 3.59 11.69
C ARG A 21 -19.35 2.86 12.51
N LEU A 22 -20.32 3.58 13.08
CA LEU A 22 -21.40 2.96 13.86
C LEU A 22 -22.37 2.18 12.95
N LEU A 23 -22.61 0.92 13.29
CA LEU A 23 -23.58 0.07 12.60
C LEU A 23 -24.95 0.14 13.29
N GLY A 24 -26.01 0.33 12.50
CA GLY A 24 -27.39 0.29 12.97
C GLY A 24 -27.77 -1.08 13.54
N ARG A 25 -28.72 -1.11 14.49
CA ARG A 25 -29.25 -2.36 15.05
C ARG A 25 -30.15 -3.05 14.03
N SER A 26 -29.95 -4.34 13.82
CA SER A 26 -30.86 -5.14 12.98
C SER A 26 -32.25 -5.20 13.63
N SER A 27 -33.29 -4.97 12.82
CA SER A 27 -34.69 -5.09 13.25
C SER A 27 -35.04 -6.52 13.70
N LEU A 28 -34.32 -7.53 13.19
CA LEU A 28 -34.51 -8.94 13.54
C LEU A 28 -34.11 -9.28 14.98
N LEU A 29 -33.34 -8.43 15.65
CA LEU A 29 -32.93 -8.65 17.05
C LEU A 29 -34.07 -8.39 18.04
N GLY A 30 -35.18 -7.78 17.60
CA GLY A 30 -36.37 -7.49 18.41
C GLY A 30 -36.07 -6.63 19.65
N SER A 31 -37.05 -6.49 20.54
CA SER A 31 -36.95 -5.73 21.80
C SER A 31 -36.49 -6.60 22.97
N HIS A 32 -35.50 -7.47 22.76
CA HIS A 32 -34.93 -8.27 23.84
C HIS A 32 -34.20 -7.35 24.82
N ALA A 33 -34.60 -7.39 26.10
CA ALA A 33 -34.05 -6.55 27.15
C ALA A 33 -32.72 -7.13 27.67
N GLY A 34 -31.69 -6.28 27.75
CA GLY A 34 -30.37 -6.62 28.28
C GLY A 34 -29.31 -6.88 27.22
N GLU A 35 -28.79 -5.82 26.58
CA GLU A 35 -27.57 -5.93 25.77
C GLU A 35 -26.36 -5.86 26.70
N THR A 36 -25.51 -6.88 26.68
CA THR A 36 -24.21 -6.83 27.35
C THR A 36 -23.17 -6.34 26.36
N TYR A 37 -22.53 -5.21 26.67
CA TYR A 37 -21.45 -4.70 25.84
C TYR A 37 -20.16 -5.49 26.10
N ILE A 38 -19.67 -6.17 25.07
CA ILE A 38 -18.37 -6.86 25.08
C ILE A 38 -17.36 -5.99 24.33
N ARG A 39 -16.27 -5.63 25.02
CA ARG A 39 -15.15 -4.92 24.39
C ARG A 39 -14.41 -5.87 23.44
N ARG A 40 -13.83 -5.33 22.36
CA ARG A 40 -13.01 -6.11 21.41
C ARG A 40 -11.83 -6.82 22.10
N ASN A 41 -11.30 -6.22 23.16
CA ASN A 41 -10.21 -6.75 23.97
C ASN A 41 -10.68 -7.35 25.31
N ALA A 42 -11.98 -7.66 25.44
CA ALA A 42 -12.46 -8.35 26.63
C ALA A 42 -11.85 -9.75 26.70
N VAL A 43 -11.43 -10.16 27.90
CA VAL A 43 -11.02 -11.54 28.18
C VAL A 43 -12.29 -12.40 28.15
N PRO A 44 -12.40 -13.38 27.25
CA PRO A 44 -13.59 -14.20 27.14
C PRO A 44 -13.71 -15.13 28.34
N THR A 45 -14.92 -15.32 28.87
CA THR A 45 -15.18 -16.27 29.96
C THR A 45 -15.06 -17.73 29.51
N HIS A 46 -15.36 -18.01 28.24
CA HIS A 46 -15.27 -19.34 27.64
C HIS A 46 -14.57 -19.21 26.30
N ALA A 47 -13.58 -20.07 26.07
CA ALA A 47 -12.84 -20.06 24.83
C ALA A 47 -13.54 -20.93 23.78
N PHE A 48 -14.14 -20.29 22.77
CA PHE A 48 -14.78 -20.98 21.65
C PHE A 48 -13.87 -21.05 20.42
N SER A 49 -13.15 -19.97 20.13
CA SER A 49 -12.16 -19.89 19.04
C SER A 49 -10.71 -19.92 19.55
N GLU A 50 -9.74 -20.11 18.65
CA GLU A 50 -8.32 -19.97 18.97
C GLU A 50 -8.01 -18.57 19.52
N THR A 51 -8.54 -17.53 18.88
CA THR A 51 -8.44 -16.14 19.37
C THR A 51 -8.95 -16.01 20.79
N ASP A 52 -10.07 -16.66 21.14
CA ASP A 52 -10.60 -16.60 22.50
C ASP A 52 -9.67 -17.31 23.50
N ARG A 53 -9.04 -18.42 23.10
CA ARG A 53 -8.07 -19.13 23.95
C ARG A 53 -6.87 -18.23 24.25
N LEU A 54 -6.33 -17.56 23.23
CA LEU A 54 -5.20 -16.63 23.40
C LEU A 54 -5.58 -15.43 24.28
N MET A 55 -6.77 -14.85 24.07
CA MET A 55 -7.27 -13.72 24.86
C MET A 55 -7.63 -14.10 26.30
N ALA A 56 -8.06 -15.35 26.55
CA ALA A 56 -8.36 -15.85 27.89
C ALA A 56 -7.09 -16.02 28.75
N ARG A 57 -5.92 -16.19 28.12
CA ARG A 57 -4.64 -16.50 28.77
C ARG A 57 -3.53 -15.57 28.27
N PRO A 58 -3.63 -14.26 28.54
CA PRO A 58 -2.71 -13.28 27.98
C PRO A 58 -1.25 -13.52 28.38
N GLN A 59 -1.00 -14.09 29.57
CA GLN A 59 0.33 -14.42 30.05
C GLN A 59 0.97 -15.57 29.26
N GLU A 60 0.18 -16.56 28.85
CA GLU A 60 0.65 -17.64 27.98
C GLU A 60 0.91 -17.10 26.57
N PHE A 61 -0.01 -16.30 26.03
CA PHE A 61 0.15 -15.69 24.71
C PHE A 61 1.35 -14.75 24.63
N GLU A 62 1.69 -14.01 25.69
CA GLU A 62 2.86 -13.11 25.69
C GLU A 62 4.19 -13.86 25.46
N GLY A 63 4.25 -15.14 25.87
CA GLY A 63 5.41 -16.00 25.66
C GLY A 63 5.51 -16.60 24.25
N GLU A 64 4.45 -16.52 23.43
CA GLU A 64 4.42 -17.11 22.10
C GLU A 64 5.37 -16.37 21.14
N PRO A 65 6.14 -17.08 20.28
CA PRO A 65 7.05 -16.45 19.34
C PRO A 65 6.37 -15.41 18.43
N GLN A 66 5.12 -15.67 18.05
CA GLN A 66 4.33 -14.75 17.23
C GLN A 66 4.00 -13.45 17.98
N ALA A 67 3.62 -13.53 19.25
CA ALA A 67 3.29 -12.36 20.06
C ALA A 67 4.54 -11.51 20.34
N ILE A 68 5.65 -12.17 20.66
CA ILE A 68 6.96 -11.53 20.84
C ILE A 68 7.38 -10.83 19.55
N SER A 69 7.30 -11.51 18.41
CA SER A 69 7.65 -10.97 17.10
C SER A 69 6.79 -9.75 16.73
N ALA A 70 5.47 -9.85 16.86
CA ALA A 70 4.55 -8.75 16.57
C ALA A 70 4.81 -7.53 17.48
N THR A 71 4.97 -7.77 18.78
CA THR A 71 5.23 -6.69 19.76
C THR A 71 6.60 -6.05 19.54
N SER A 72 7.63 -6.86 19.23
CA SER A 72 8.96 -6.38 18.86
C SER A 72 8.91 -5.51 17.61
N CYS A 73 8.23 -5.98 16.57
CA CYS A 73 8.06 -5.23 15.32
C CYS A 73 7.37 -3.89 15.55
N TRP A 74 6.25 -3.90 16.30
CA TRP A 74 5.54 -2.67 16.66
C TRP A 74 6.43 -1.69 17.43
N ARG A 75 7.19 -2.17 18.42
CA ARG A 75 8.11 -1.32 19.19
C ARG A 75 9.22 -0.76 18.31
N ASN A 76 9.79 -1.58 17.44
CA ASN A 76 10.88 -1.22 16.54
C ASN A 76 10.45 -0.20 15.49
N TRP A 77 9.20 -0.26 15.00
CA TRP A 77 8.63 0.74 14.09
C TRP A 77 8.66 2.18 14.63
N HIS A 78 8.64 2.35 15.96
CA HIS A 78 8.67 3.66 16.61
C HIS A 78 10.10 4.12 16.95
N ARG A 79 11.12 3.32 16.64
CA ARG A 79 12.52 3.65 16.90
C ARG A 79 13.12 4.36 15.69
N LYS A 80 14.12 5.19 15.96
CA LYS A 80 14.91 5.86 14.91
C LYS A 80 16.14 5.07 14.52
N GLU A 81 16.61 4.17 15.40
CA GLU A 81 17.74 3.29 15.09
C GLU A 81 17.32 2.18 14.12
N ILE A 82 18.29 1.69 13.35
CA ILE A 82 18.10 0.48 12.53
C ILE A 82 17.86 -0.71 13.46
N THR A 83 16.78 -1.43 13.22
CA THR A 83 16.38 -2.62 13.97
C THR A 83 16.51 -3.88 13.10
N PRO A 84 16.42 -5.09 13.66
CA PRO A 84 16.43 -6.32 12.86
C PRO A 84 15.29 -6.45 11.85
N HIS A 85 14.22 -5.64 11.98
CA HIS A 85 13.11 -5.61 11.02
C HIS A 85 13.35 -4.62 9.88
N ASP A 86 14.36 -3.76 10.01
CA ASP A 86 14.77 -2.87 8.95
C ASP A 86 15.72 -3.60 8.00
N GLY A 87 15.51 -3.40 6.69
CA GLY A 87 16.39 -3.99 5.69
C GLY A 87 17.78 -3.37 5.75
N LEU A 88 18.76 -4.07 6.32
CA LEU A 88 20.16 -3.67 6.24
C LEU A 88 20.76 -4.12 4.90
N VAL A 89 21.16 -3.17 4.08
CA VAL A 89 21.92 -3.47 2.86
C VAL A 89 23.37 -3.70 3.26
N ARG A 90 23.86 -4.93 3.07
CA ARG A 90 25.28 -5.25 3.29
C ARG A 90 26.19 -4.41 2.39
N ALA A 91 27.41 -4.14 2.86
CA ALA A 91 28.47 -3.59 2.01
C ALA A 91 28.67 -4.47 0.78
N ASP A 92 29.06 -3.84 -0.34
CA ASP A 92 29.34 -4.51 -1.62
C ASP A 92 28.19 -5.38 -2.12
N HIS A 93 26.95 -4.91 -1.92
CA HIS A 93 25.78 -5.63 -2.40
C HIS A 93 25.87 -5.79 -3.94
N PRO A 94 25.86 -7.03 -4.47
CA PRO A 94 26.19 -7.30 -5.87
C PRO A 94 25.24 -6.60 -6.84
N LEU A 95 23.95 -6.49 -6.49
CA LEU A 95 23.00 -5.73 -7.28
C LEU A 95 23.37 -4.25 -7.39
N LEU A 96 23.81 -3.62 -6.28
CA LEU A 96 24.19 -2.20 -6.28
C LEU A 96 25.45 -1.98 -7.11
N LEU A 97 26.46 -2.83 -6.93
CA LEU A 97 27.69 -2.78 -7.72
C LEU A 97 27.39 -2.94 -9.21
N ALA A 98 26.56 -3.93 -9.57
CA ALA A 98 26.22 -4.21 -10.96
C ALA A 98 25.44 -3.06 -11.62
N ILE A 99 24.52 -2.39 -10.91
CA ILE A 99 23.76 -1.28 -11.49
C ILE A 99 24.58 0.00 -11.58
N LEU A 100 25.47 0.26 -10.62
CA LEU A 100 26.32 1.45 -10.62
C LEU A 100 27.46 1.34 -11.65
N ALA A 101 27.95 0.14 -11.92
CA ALA A 101 29.00 -0.09 -12.92
C ALA A 101 28.52 0.07 -14.38
N ARG A 102 27.21 0.13 -14.63
CA ARG A 102 26.65 0.35 -15.97
C ARG A 102 26.79 1.81 -16.38
N THR A 103 26.95 2.05 -17.68
CA THR A 103 26.83 3.39 -18.26
C THR A 103 25.45 3.96 -17.98
N GLN A 104 25.39 5.14 -17.36
CA GLN A 104 24.14 5.78 -16.95
C GLN A 104 23.72 6.85 -17.96
N SER A 105 22.43 6.89 -18.28
CA SER A 105 21.85 8.04 -18.99
C SER A 105 21.73 9.25 -18.05
N ALA A 106 21.58 10.46 -18.62
CA ALA A 106 21.37 11.68 -17.84
C ALA A 106 20.11 11.60 -16.95
N SER A 107 19.03 10.97 -17.44
CA SER A 107 17.80 10.75 -16.66
C SER A 107 18.00 9.75 -15.51
N SER A 108 18.80 8.71 -15.74
CA SER A 108 19.17 7.72 -14.73
C SER A 108 20.02 8.36 -13.60
N LEU A 109 21.02 9.16 -13.96
CA LEU A 109 21.84 9.91 -13.00
C LEU A 109 21.02 10.93 -12.20
N LYS A 110 20.11 11.65 -12.86
CA LYS A 110 19.20 12.58 -12.18
C LYS A 110 18.35 11.87 -11.13
N LEU A 111 17.84 10.66 -11.43
CA LEU A 111 17.10 9.85 -10.47
C LEU A 111 17.98 9.40 -9.32
N LEU A 112 19.18 8.87 -9.60
CA LEU A 112 20.13 8.43 -8.58
C LEU A 112 20.46 9.55 -7.58
N LEU A 113 20.76 10.75 -8.07
CA LEU A 113 21.16 11.88 -7.23
C LEU A 113 20.01 12.47 -6.41
N ARG A 114 18.77 12.39 -6.90
CA ARG A 114 17.59 12.94 -6.22
C ARG A 114 16.87 11.92 -5.34
N SER A 115 16.94 10.64 -5.70
CA SER A 115 16.29 9.53 -4.99
C SER A 115 17.08 8.23 -5.22
N PRO A 116 18.12 7.97 -4.41
CA PRO A 116 18.91 6.74 -4.52
C PRO A 116 18.07 5.47 -4.38
N LEU A 117 17.08 5.47 -3.49
CA LEU A 117 16.14 4.36 -3.33
C LEU A 117 15.23 4.19 -4.55
N GLY A 118 14.72 5.29 -5.12
CA GLY A 118 13.91 5.24 -6.34
C GLY A 118 14.70 4.70 -7.54
N PHE A 119 15.99 5.05 -7.63
CA PHE A 119 16.91 4.47 -8.61
C PHE A 119 17.08 2.96 -8.41
N LEU A 120 17.32 2.49 -7.18
CA LEU A 120 17.45 1.07 -6.87
C LEU A 120 16.17 0.29 -7.22
N TRP A 121 15.00 0.82 -6.86
CA TRP A 121 13.72 0.19 -7.19
C TRP A 121 13.53 0.04 -8.70
N LYS A 122 13.79 1.09 -9.46
CA LYS A 122 13.57 1.12 -10.91
C LYS A 122 14.60 0.29 -11.69
N TYR A 123 15.90 0.49 -11.39
CA TYR A 123 16.99 -0.05 -12.20
C TYR A 123 17.65 -1.31 -11.62
N GLY A 124 17.53 -1.54 -10.31
CA GLY A 124 18.01 -2.76 -9.66
C GLY A 124 16.91 -3.80 -9.48
N MET A 125 15.81 -3.44 -8.83
CA MET A 125 14.72 -4.37 -8.54
C MET A 125 13.71 -4.50 -9.69
N HIS A 126 13.84 -3.67 -10.73
CA HIS A 126 12.91 -3.62 -11.87
C HIS A 126 11.44 -3.43 -11.46
N LEU A 127 11.22 -2.78 -10.31
CA LEU A 127 9.88 -2.43 -9.86
C LEU A 127 9.33 -1.35 -10.78
N ARG A 128 8.25 -1.68 -11.48
CA ARG A 128 7.47 -0.74 -12.26
C ARG A 128 6.17 -0.49 -11.53
N MET A 129 5.82 0.78 -11.35
CA MET A 129 4.45 1.11 -10.96
C MET A 129 3.55 0.58 -12.08
N PRO A 130 2.54 -0.26 -11.77
CA PRO A 130 1.55 -0.64 -12.77
C PRO A 130 0.95 0.63 -13.37
N GLU A 131 0.86 0.69 -14.69
CA GLU A 131 0.09 1.74 -15.35
C GLU A 131 -1.35 1.59 -14.86
N CYS A 132 -1.85 2.60 -14.14
CA CYS A 132 -3.22 2.59 -13.67
C CYS A 132 -4.10 2.69 -14.92
N GLY A 133 -4.76 1.59 -15.29
CA GLY A 133 -5.47 1.40 -16.56
C GLY A 133 -6.74 2.24 -16.75
N THR A 134 -6.84 3.38 -16.09
CA THR A 134 -7.77 4.42 -16.51
C THR A 134 -7.01 5.31 -17.48
N ASP A 135 -7.17 5.08 -18.79
CA ASP A 135 -6.80 6.08 -19.79
C ASP A 135 -7.47 7.39 -19.37
N PRO A 136 -6.71 8.38 -18.91
CA PRO A 136 -7.32 9.61 -18.47
C PRO A 136 -7.85 10.30 -19.73
N LEU A 137 -9.14 10.62 -19.75
CA LEU A 137 -9.76 11.43 -20.82
C LEU A 137 -9.06 12.78 -21.03
N VAL A 138 -8.23 13.19 -20.07
CA VAL A 138 -7.42 14.40 -20.08
C VAL A 138 -5.95 13.99 -19.98
N LEU A 139 -5.14 14.43 -20.94
CA LEU A 139 -3.70 14.23 -20.91
C LEU A 139 -3.10 14.85 -19.65
N ASP A 140 -2.24 14.11 -18.95
CA ASP A 140 -1.45 14.68 -17.87
C ASP A 140 -0.36 15.63 -18.43
N ALA A 141 0.33 16.34 -17.55
CA ALA A 141 1.31 17.34 -17.97
C ALA A 141 2.46 16.74 -18.80
N LEU A 142 2.81 15.47 -18.56
CA LEU A 142 3.83 14.76 -19.31
C LEU A 142 3.32 14.38 -20.70
N GLY A 143 2.13 13.78 -20.79
CA GLY A 143 1.50 13.41 -22.05
C GLY A 143 1.18 14.61 -22.94
N MET A 144 0.80 15.75 -22.36
CA MET A 144 0.68 17.01 -23.11
C MET A 144 2.03 17.48 -23.67
N GLY A 145 3.10 17.39 -22.86
CA GLY A 145 4.46 17.71 -23.30
C GLY A 145 4.92 16.85 -24.46
N ASP A 146 4.70 15.53 -24.36
CA ASP A 146 5.05 14.58 -25.42
C ASP A 146 4.26 14.85 -26.71
N LEU A 147 2.96 15.16 -26.60
CA LEU A 147 2.13 15.52 -27.75
C LEU A 147 2.65 16.78 -28.46
N VAL A 148 3.00 17.82 -27.69
CA VAL A 148 3.56 19.06 -28.25
C VAL A 148 4.88 18.78 -28.96
N HIS A 149 5.78 18.00 -28.34
CA HIS A 149 7.05 17.63 -28.96
C HIS A 149 6.86 16.85 -30.27
N MET A 150 6.00 15.83 -30.28
CA MET A 150 5.70 15.08 -31.50
C MET A 150 5.11 15.96 -32.59
N THR A 151 4.23 16.90 -32.22
CA THR A 151 3.61 17.81 -33.19
C THR A 151 4.63 18.77 -33.79
N LEU A 152 5.54 19.32 -32.97
CA LEU A 152 6.60 20.20 -33.42
C LEU A 152 7.60 19.48 -34.33
N ASP A 153 8.01 18.26 -33.96
CA ASP A 153 8.91 17.45 -34.79
C ASP A 153 8.27 17.14 -36.15
N LEU A 154 6.99 16.77 -36.19
CA LEU A 154 6.27 16.52 -37.43
C LEU A 154 6.13 17.79 -38.29
N ALA A 155 5.84 18.93 -37.65
CA ALA A 155 5.76 20.21 -38.36
C ALA A 155 7.12 20.60 -38.95
N LEU A 156 8.20 20.41 -38.19
CA LEU A 156 9.57 20.67 -38.63
C LEU A 156 9.94 19.79 -39.83
N GLN A 157 9.67 18.48 -39.77
CA GLN A 157 9.92 17.56 -40.88
C GLN A 157 9.18 17.97 -42.16
N LYS A 158 7.91 18.41 -42.03
CA LYS A 158 7.12 18.91 -43.16
C LYS A 158 7.68 20.21 -43.73
N LEU A 159 8.11 21.13 -42.86
CA LEU A 159 8.74 22.40 -43.26
C LEU A 159 10.08 22.15 -43.97
N GLU A 160 10.90 21.23 -43.46
CA GLU A 160 12.15 20.84 -44.09
C GLU A 160 11.91 20.20 -45.47
N ALA A 161 10.92 19.30 -45.58
CA ALA A 161 10.53 18.71 -46.86
C ALA A 161 10.00 19.74 -47.87
N ALA A 162 9.39 20.83 -47.40
CA ALA A 162 8.90 21.94 -48.23
C ALA A 162 10.00 22.96 -48.62
N GLY A 163 11.26 22.71 -48.28
CA GLY A 163 12.41 23.57 -48.63
C GLY A 163 12.96 24.40 -47.47
N GLY A 164 12.60 24.04 -46.22
CA GLY A 164 13.14 24.63 -45.00
C GLY A 164 12.46 25.94 -44.58
N LEU A 165 12.76 26.36 -43.35
CA LEU A 165 12.21 27.58 -42.72
C LEU A 165 12.45 28.86 -43.55
N ALA A 166 13.48 28.88 -44.39
CA ALA A 166 13.81 30.02 -45.25
C ALA A 166 12.79 30.31 -46.36
N LYS A 167 11.88 29.38 -46.68
CA LYS A 167 10.79 29.57 -47.65
C LYS A 167 9.41 29.80 -47.02
N ALA A 168 9.28 29.71 -45.70
CA ALA A 168 8.00 29.79 -45.01
C ALA A 168 7.42 31.22 -44.91
N ASP A 169 8.19 32.25 -45.27
CA ASP A 169 7.77 33.67 -45.26
C ASP A 169 7.10 34.11 -46.58
N VAL A 170 6.76 33.15 -47.45
CA VAL A 170 6.10 33.39 -48.75
C VAL A 170 4.85 32.50 -48.83
N ASN A 171 3.84 32.81 -48.03
CA ASN A 171 2.38 32.70 -48.29
C ASN A 171 1.56 32.62 -47.00
#